data_AF-A0A7G2M078-F1
#
_entry.id   AF-A0A7G2M078-F1
#
_cell.length_a   1.000
_cell.length_b   1.000
_cell.length_c   1.000
_cell.angle_alpha   90.00
_cell.angle_beta   90.00
_cell.angle_gamma   90.00
#
_symmetry.space_group_name_H-M   'P 1'
#
loop_
_entity.id
_entity.type
_entity.pdbx_description
1 polymer ?
#
loop_
_entity_poly.entity_id
_entity_poly.type
_entity_poly.pdbx_seq_one_letter_code
_entity_poly.pdbx_strand_id
1 'polypeptide(L)'
;HRIVLQGPQARDLFNCDEVLVAAKDLINGRSVASDMSLREVTYIHVLLAEHQVMWANGVETESFHPASAPLTSLGAQDRARLLAAHPQLEADPHSYGGFARRNLSTSEAAILRHVA
;
A
#
# COMPACT_ATOMS: atom_id res chain seq x y z
N HIS A 1 2.41 2.46 3.32
CA HIS A 1 1.73 2.77 2.05
C HIS A 1 2.46 2.12 0.90
N ARG A 2 1.71 1.79 -0.16
CA ARG A 2 2.22 1.30 -1.43
C ARG A 2 2.05 2.35 -2.52
N ILE A 3 3.06 2.42 -3.38
CA ILE A 3 3.17 3.36 -4.49
C ILE A 3 2.87 2.61 -5.78
N VAL A 4 2.18 3.27 -6.71
CA VAL A 4 1.94 2.72 -8.04
C VAL A 4 3.21 2.85 -8.87
N LEU A 5 3.68 1.73 -9.43
CA LEU A 5 4.68 1.73 -10.48
C LEU A 5 4.05 1.26 -11.78
N GLN A 6 4.43 1.92 -12.87
CA GLN A 6 3.94 1.68 -14.22
C GLN A 6 5.11 1.58 -15.20
N GLY A 7 4.88 0.93 -16.34
CA GLY A 7 5.85 0.87 -17.44
C GLY A 7 6.18 -0.54 -17.93
N PRO A 8 7.15 -0.66 -18.86
CA PRO A 8 7.47 -1.93 -19.51
C PRO A 8 7.79 -3.06 -18.53
N GLN A 9 8.55 -2.80 -17.48
CA GLN A 9 8.93 -3.80 -16.49
C GLN A 9 7.74 -4.40 -15.74
N ALA A 10 6.70 -3.59 -15.44
CA ALA A 10 5.49 -4.09 -14.81
C ALA A 10 4.75 -5.09 -15.74
N ARG A 11 4.71 -4.78 -17.04
CA ARG A 11 4.12 -5.65 -18.06
C ARG A 11 4.95 -6.91 -18.29
N ASP A 12 6.25 -6.76 -18.48
CA ASP A 12 7.15 -7.84 -18.84
C ASP A 12 7.30 -8.87 -17.70
N LEU A 13 7.31 -8.41 -16.44
CA LEU A 13 7.52 -9.28 -15.28
C LEU A 13 6.22 -9.77 -14.64
N PHE A 14 5.15 -8.97 -14.68
CA PHE A 14 3.92 -9.25 -13.94
C PHE A 14 2.66 -9.23 -14.80
N ASN A 15 2.78 -9.00 -16.11
CA ASN A 15 1.66 -8.90 -17.04
C ASN A 15 0.59 -7.92 -16.56
N CYS A 16 1.02 -6.78 -16.01
CA CYS A 16 0.17 -5.71 -15.49
C CYS A 16 0.70 -4.36 -15.97
N ASP A 17 -0.17 -3.44 -16.38
CA ASP A 17 0.25 -2.07 -16.71
C ASP A 17 0.75 -1.30 -15.48
N GLU A 18 0.15 -1.60 -14.32
CA GLU A 18 0.40 -0.95 -13.04
C GLU A 18 0.47 -1.99 -11.91
N VAL A 19 1.42 -1.78 -10.98
CA VAL A 19 1.62 -2.61 -9.79
C VAL A 19 1.77 -1.74 -8.54
N LEU A 20 1.40 -2.28 -7.39
CA LEU A 20 1.60 -1.64 -6.08
C LEU A 20 2.84 -2.19 -5.39
N VAL A 21 3.75 -1.30 -5.00
CA VAL A 21 5.00 -1.66 -4.31
C VAL A 21 5.09 -0.92 -2.98
N ALA A 22 5.44 -1.62 -1.91
CA ALA A 22 5.64 -0.97 -0.62
C ALA A 22 6.75 0.10 -0.71
N ALA A 23 6.48 1.31 -0.20
CA ALA A 23 7.42 2.43 -0.32
C ALA A 23 8.83 2.11 0.23
N LYS A 24 8.90 1.33 1.32
CA LYS A 24 10.18 0.87 1.89
C LYS A 24 11.00 -0.02 0.94
N ASP A 25 10.34 -0.79 0.08
CA ASP A 25 11.01 -1.71 -0.85
C ASP A 25 11.57 -0.94 -2.06
N LEU A 26 11.13 0.31 -2.28
CA LEU A 26 11.66 1.24 -3.29
C LEU A 26 12.95 1.95 -2.86
N ILE A 27 13.33 1.88 -1.58
CA ILE A 27 14.55 2.52 -1.08
C ILE A 27 15.77 1.98 -1.83
N ASN A 28 16.49 2.90 -2.48
CA ASN A 28 17.63 2.57 -3.34
C ASN A 28 18.90 3.37 -3.00
N GLY A 29 18.83 4.28 -2.03
CA GLY A 29 19.97 5.10 -1.58
C GLY A 29 20.40 6.16 -2.60
N ARG A 30 19.62 6.42 -3.66
CA ARG A 30 19.89 7.44 -4.68
C ARG A 30 18.70 8.38 -4.82
N SER A 31 17.61 7.90 -5.39
CA SER A 31 16.39 8.69 -5.65
C SER A 31 15.31 8.48 -4.58
N VAL A 32 15.35 7.35 -3.87
CA VAL A 32 14.43 7.06 -2.76
C VAL A 32 15.24 6.65 -1.55
N ALA A 33 15.07 7.38 -0.45
CA ALA A 33 15.80 7.19 0.80
C ALA A 33 14.88 7.38 2.01
N SER A 34 15.27 6.81 3.15
CA SER A 34 14.61 7.08 4.43
C SER A 34 14.99 8.47 4.92
N ASP A 35 14.00 9.26 5.32
CA ASP A 35 14.25 10.52 6.03
C ASP A 35 14.55 10.23 7.50
N MET A 36 15.77 10.55 7.92
CA MET A 36 16.25 10.33 9.30
C MET A 36 16.12 11.59 10.17
N SER A 37 15.65 12.70 9.62
CA SER A 37 15.50 13.98 10.33
C SER A 37 14.15 14.11 11.04
N LEU A 38 13.12 13.44 10.51
CA LEU A 38 11.77 13.43 11.09
C LEU A 38 11.75 12.62 12.40
N ARG A 39 11.20 13.23 13.45
CA ARG A 39 11.05 12.61 14.77
C ARG A 39 9.68 11.96 14.98
N GLU A 40 8.69 12.43 14.24
CA GLU A 40 7.32 11.96 14.32
C GLU A 40 6.67 11.94 12.94
N VAL A 41 5.71 11.06 12.78
CA VAL A 41 4.89 10.92 11.57
C VAL A 41 3.45 10.69 11.99
N THR A 42 2.52 11.37 11.32
CA THR A 42 1.08 11.14 11.51
C THR A 42 0.57 10.25 10.39
N TYR A 43 0.00 9.10 10.75
CA TYR A 43 -0.60 8.17 9.79
C TYR A 43 -2.10 8.42 9.68
N ILE A 44 -2.54 8.75 8.47
CA ILE A 44 -3.96 8.92 8.13
C ILE A 44 -4.37 7.73 7.27
N HIS A 45 -5.30 6.91 7.78
CA HIS A 45 -5.87 5.78 7.05
C HIS A 45 -7.13 6.22 6.32
N VAL A 46 -7.09 6.27 5.00
CA VAL A 46 -8.23 6.65 4.16
C VAL A 46 -8.89 5.37 3.63
N LEU A 47 -10.01 4.97 4.23
CA LEU A 47 -10.85 3.87 3.75
C LEU A 47 -11.91 4.41 2.79
N LEU A 48 -12.13 3.71 1.67
CA LEU A 48 -13.14 4.03 0.66
C LEU A 48 -14.14 2.87 0.55
N ALA A 49 -15.06 2.91 -0.42
CA ALA A 49 -15.98 1.80 -0.65
C ALA A 49 -15.26 0.52 -1.13
N GLU A 50 -14.16 0.71 -1.88
CA GLU A 50 -13.28 -0.35 -2.38
C GLU A 50 -11.83 0.13 -2.28
N HIS A 51 -10.86 -0.76 -2.45
CA HIS A 51 -9.45 -0.35 -2.54
C HIS A 51 -9.22 0.48 -3.82
N GLN A 52 -8.64 1.66 -3.70
CA GLN A 52 -8.43 2.57 -4.84
C GLN A 52 -7.01 3.13 -4.88
N VAL A 53 -6.63 3.64 -6.05
CA VAL A 53 -5.47 4.51 -6.21
C VAL A 53 -5.91 5.95 -5.96
N MET A 54 -5.10 6.70 -5.21
CA MET A 54 -5.28 8.11 -4.89
C MET A 54 -3.98 8.87 -5.16
N TRP A 55 -4.10 10.19 -5.30
CA TRP A 55 -2.95 11.07 -5.48
C TRP A 55 -2.55 11.70 -4.15
N ALA A 56 -1.27 11.62 -3.80
CA ALA A 56 -0.69 12.29 -2.64
C ALA A 56 0.63 12.95 -3.06
N ASN A 57 0.73 14.28 -2.93
CA ASN A 57 1.92 15.05 -3.28
C ASN A 57 2.46 14.76 -4.71
N GLY A 58 1.56 14.59 -5.67
CA GLY A 58 1.92 14.30 -7.07
C GLY A 58 2.35 12.85 -7.34
N VAL A 59 2.19 11.94 -6.37
CA VAL A 59 2.48 10.51 -6.52
C VAL A 59 1.22 9.69 -6.34
N GLU A 60 1.04 8.69 -7.21
CA GLU A 60 -0.03 7.71 -7.11
C GLU A 60 0.28 6.70 -5.98
N THR A 61 -0.62 6.61 -5.00
CA THR A 61 -0.53 5.73 -3.84
C THR A 61 -1.85 5.01 -3.61
N GLU A 62 -1.80 3.91 -2.88
CA GLU A 62 -3.01 3.21 -2.46
C GLU A 62 -3.82 3.98 -1.39
N SER A 63 -5.14 3.76 -1.36
CA SER A 63 -5.98 3.96 -0.18
C SER A 63 -5.68 2.89 0.89
N PHE A 64 -6.28 3.00 2.08
CA PHE A 64 -6.11 1.96 3.09
C PHE A 64 -6.82 0.66 2.68
N HIS A 65 -6.13 -0.47 2.77
CA HIS A 65 -6.73 -1.81 2.73
C HIS A 65 -6.53 -2.50 4.08
N PRO A 66 -7.60 -3.01 4.73
CA PRO A 66 -7.51 -3.73 6.00
C PRO A 66 -6.56 -4.93 6.03
N ALA A 67 -6.29 -5.57 4.89
CA ALA A 67 -5.37 -6.71 4.78
C ALA A 67 -3.89 -6.29 4.64
N SER A 68 -3.60 -5.00 4.41
CA SER A 68 -2.22 -4.52 4.24
C SER A 68 -1.46 -4.35 5.55
N ALA A 69 -2.15 -4.24 6.69
CA ALA A 69 -1.55 -4.04 7.99
C ALA A 69 -2.45 -4.62 9.10
N PRO A 70 -1.89 -5.02 10.26
CA PRO A 70 -2.69 -5.45 11.39
C PRO A 70 -3.67 -4.36 11.81
N LEU A 71 -4.95 -4.67 12.02
CA LEU A 71 -5.94 -3.69 12.51
C LEU A 71 -5.58 -3.09 13.88
N THR A 72 -4.69 -3.74 14.63
CA THR A 72 -4.12 -3.23 15.88
C THR A 72 -3.19 -2.03 15.67
N SER A 73 -2.76 -1.73 14.43
CA SER A 73 -2.04 -0.50 14.11
C SER A 73 -2.95 0.72 14.03
N LEU A 74 -4.28 0.52 13.96
CA LEU A 74 -5.24 1.60 14.07
C LEU A 74 -5.40 2.00 15.53
N GLY A 75 -5.61 3.30 15.78
CA GLY A 75 -6.03 3.76 17.09
C GLY A 75 -7.33 3.08 17.52
N ALA A 76 -7.51 2.86 18.83
CA ALA A 76 -8.66 2.10 19.35
C ALA A 76 -10.02 2.64 18.86
N GLN A 77 -10.15 3.97 18.77
CA GLN A 77 -11.36 4.63 18.27
C GLN A 77 -11.60 4.36 16.78
N ASP A 78 -10.56 4.46 15.94
CA ASP A 78 -10.66 4.18 14.51
C ASP A 78 -10.94 2.70 14.23
N ARG A 79 -10.30 1.80 14.98
CA ARG A 79 -10.57 0.36 14.89
C ARG A 79 -12.02 0.06 15.26
N ALA A 80 -12.54 0.63 16.35
CA ALA A 80 -13.94 0.43 16.75
C ALA A 80 -14.91 0.94 15.69
N ARG A 81 -14.65 2.14 15.13
CA ARG A 81 -15.46 2.70 14.04
C ARG A 81 -15.43 1.83 12.78
N LEU A 82 -14.25 1.34 12.40
CA LEU A 82 -14.08 0.44 11.25
C LEU A 82 -14.87 -0.85 11.43
N LEU A 83 -14.73 -1.52 12.56
CA LEU A 83 -15.42 -2.79 12.84
C LEU A 83 -16.92 -2.62 13.04
N ALA A 84 -17.39 -1.46 13.49
CA ALA A 84 -18.82 -1.15 13.52
C ALA A 84 -19.42 -1.05 12.10
N ALA A 85 -18.66 -0.51 11.14
CA ALA A 85 -19.10 -0.37 9.74
C ALA A 85 -18.88 -1.65 8.92
N HIS A 86 -17.82 -2.41 9.21
CA HIS A 86 -17.44 -3.64 8.50
C HIS A 86 -17.05 -4.76 9.50
N PRO A 87 -18.02 -5.36 10.21
CA PRO A 87 -17.75 -6.36 11.25
C PRO A 87 -16.95 -7.58 10.77
N GLN A 88 -17.15 -7.98 9.51
CA GLN A 88 -16.48 -9.11 8.87
C GLN A 88 -14.95 -8.98 8.85
N LEU A 89 -14.41 -7.76 8.92
CA LEU A 89 -12.96 -7.51 8.90
C LEU A 89 -12.24 -8.02 10.15
N GLU A 90 -12.95 -8.23 11.25
CA GLU A 90 -12.35 -8.80 12.46
C GLU A 90 -11.95 -10.27 12.25
N ALA A 91 -12.74 -11.02 11.51
CA ALA A 91 -12.47 -12.43 11.20
C ALA A 91 -11.62 -12.60 9.95
N ASP A 92 -11.89 -11.80 8.90
CA ASP A 92 -11.19 -11.86 7.63
C ASP A 92 -10.98 -10.46 7.04
N PRO A 93 -9.75 -9.91 7.12
CA PRO A 93 -9.43 -8.61 6.50
C PRO A 93 -9.59 -8.58 4.97
N HIS A 94 -9.62 -9.73 4.28
CA HIS A 94 -9.85 -9.82 2.84
C HIS A 94 -11.32 -9.71 2.45
N SER A 95 -12.24 -9.79 3.41
CA SER A 95 -13.67 -9.54 3.17
C SER A 95 -13.99 -8.09 2.77
N TYR A 96 -13.02 -7.17 2.86
CA TYR A 96 -13.09 -5.83 2.28
C TYR A 96 -13.15 -5.84 0.75
N GLY A 97 -12.60 -6.88 0.11
CA GLY A 97 -12.46 -6.97 -1.34
C GLY A 97 -11.01 -7.11 -1.80
N GLY A 98 -10.81 -7.01 -3.11
CA GLY A 98 -9.49 -7.11 -3.74
C GLY A 98 -8.72 -5.79 -3.72
N PHE A 99 -7.42 -5.88 -4.01
CA PHE A 99 -6.60 -4.70 -4.22
C PHE A 99 -6.89 -4.05 -5.59
N ALA A 100 -6.94 -2.71 -5.63
CA ALA A 100 -7.02 -1.89 -6.84
C ALA A 100 -6.04 -2.29 -7.98
N ARG A 101 -4.87 -2.80 -7.63
CA ARG A 101 -3.81 -3.25 -8.56
C ARG A 101 -3.10 -4.48 -7.99
N ARG A 102 -2.33 -5.16 -8.84
CA ARG A 102 -1.49 -6.28 -8.39
C ARG A 102 -0.53 -5.80 -7.30
N ASN A 103 -0.58 -6.49 -6.17
CA ASN A 103 0.20 -6.13 -5.02
C ASN A 103 1.50 -6.94 -4.97
N LEU A 104 2.65 -6.29 -5.12
CA LEU A 104 3.93 -6.99 -5.10
C LEU A 104 4.37 -7.32 -3.66
N SER A 105 4.86 -8.55 -3.50
CA SER A 105 5.66 -8.96 -2.36
C SER A 105 7.04 -8.29 -2.38
N THR A 106 7.74 -8.31 -1.24
CA THR A 106 9.12 -7.79 -1.17
C THR A 106 10.06 -8.51 -2.14
N SER A 107 9.87 -9.81 -2.38
CA SER A 107 10.68 -10.57 -3.35
C SER A 107 10.40 -10.15 -4.79
N GLU A 108 9.13 -9.95 -5.16
CA GLU A 108 8.75 -9.45 -6.48
C GLU A 108 9.25 -8.01 -6.70
N ALA A 109 9.18 -7.16 -5.67
CA ALA A 109 9.71 -5.80 -5.71
C ALA A 109 11.24 -5.78 -5.93
N ALA A 110 11.97 -6.73 -5.33
CA ALA A 110 13.42 -6.88 -5.55
C ALA A 110 13.73 -7.29 -7.00
N ILE A 111 12.95 -8.20 -7.60
CA ILE A 111 13.09 -8.59 -9.01
C ILE A 111 12.84 -7.38 -9.92
N LEU A 112 11.74 -6.65 -9.70
CA LEU A 112 11.40 -5.45 -10.45
C LEU A 112 12.56 -4.44 -10.45
N ARG A 113 13.15 -4.21 -9.27
CA ARG A 113 14.26 -3.26 -9.10
C ARG A 113 15.57 -3.70 -9.72
N HIS A 114 15.81 -5.00 -9.89
CA HIS A 114 17.04 -5.48 -10.52
C HIS A 114 17.07 -5.22 -12.02
N VAL A 115 15.89 -5.18 -12.66
CA VAL A 115 15.73 -4.94 -14.10
C VAL A 115 15.64 -3.44 -14.43
N ALA A 116 15.62 -2.56 -13.41
CA ALA A 116 15.42 -1.11 -13.52
C ALA A 116 16.66 -0.26 -13.38
#